data_AF-A0A8T5FHS5-F1
#
_entry.id   AF-A0A8T5FHS5-F1
#
_cell.length_a   1.000
_cell.length_b   1.000
_cell.length_c   1.000
_cell.angle_alpha   90.00
_cell.angle_beta   90.00
_cell.angle_gamma   90.00
#
_symmetry.space_group_name_H-M   'P 1'
#
loop_
_entity.id
_entity.type
_entity.pdbx_description
1 polymer ?
#
loop_
_entity_poly.entity_id
_entity_poly.type
_entity_poly.pdbx_seq_one_letter_code
_entity_poly.pdbx_strand_id
1 'polypeptide(L)'
;MTIKKKSISKSNKSKQIKSKENSLFDSAKINFLNAAKSLKLEQDVMNILSNPKEILQVNIPIKLHDGKIKIFKGFRVHYNDTLGPTKGGIRYHPNVSLNEVETLSFWMTFKCSVLNLPFGGAKGGIIVNPKELNPDELEKLSRGYIRAIYDFIGPDVDIPAPDVYTNPTIMGWMNDEYNKIARAHVPSMITGKPVHLMGSKGRDDATARGAYYIIKEYVKKWKKKPSEIKVAVQGFGNAGYHISRLLHNDGFKIVAVSDSKGGVFVKKGTLDPESLYNFKNKNKTLKAVYCKESICNIVKHEKITNEALLKLNVDILIPAALENQITKNNVNQIKAKLICEIANGPISHDAHEFLIKKKIEVIPDILANAGGVTVSYFEWLQNKSGDYWDLEKIHEELKTRILKSYNEVECAVKKYKVDMRSAAYIVGARRLSESIEARGSNHL
;
A
#
# COMPACT_ATOMS: atom_id res chain seq x y z
N MET A 1 42.96 56.19 -31.38
CA MET A 1 42.09 56.82 -30.37
C MET A 1 41.54 55.76 -29.45
N THR A 2 41.84 55.92 -28.18
CA THR A 2 41.63 55.03 -27.03
C THR A 2 40.15 54.79 -26.76
N ILE A 3 39.80 53.67 -26.08
CA ILE A 3 38.92 53.58 -24.89
C ILE A 3 38.44 52.11 -24.70
N LYS A 4 38.96 51.42 -23.66
CA LYS A 4 38.21 50.73 -22.58
C LYS A 4 39.11 49.75 -21.80
N LYS A 5 39.35 50.07 -20.53
CA LYS A 5 39.74 49.12 -19.47
C LYS A 5 38.97 49.48 -18.19
N LYS A 6 38.66 48.43 -17.41
CA LYS A 6 37.79 48.32 -16.20
C LYS A 6 36.33 48.04 -16.55
N SER A 7 35.64 47.06 -15.97
CA SER A 7 35.88 46.26 -14.76
C SER A 7 35.00 45.00 -14.83
N ILE A 8 35.57 43.80 -14.64
CA ILE A 8 34.80 42.58 -14.41
C ILE A 8 34.85 42.27 -12.92
N SER A 9 33.68 42.37 -12.31
CA SER A 9 33.36 42.08 -10.93
C SER A 9 33.39 40.58 -10.65
N LYS A 10 33.78 40.28 -9.42
CA LYS A 10 33.81 38.98 -8.72
C LYS A 10 32.62 38.09 -9.09
N SER A 11 32.88 36.98 -9.77
CA SER A 11 31.94 35.86 -9.87
C SER A 11 32.06 34.97 -8.63
N ASN A 12 30.98 34.97 -7.85
CA ASN A 12 30.76 34.08 -6.71
C ASN A 12 30.83 32.61 -7.16
N LYS A 13 31.90 31.91 -6.73
CA LYS A 13 31.89 30.45 -6.58
C LYS A 13 30.98 30.09 -5.41
N SER A 14 29.66 30.08 -5.62
CA SER A 14 28.74 29.41 -4.72
C SER A 14 28.74 27.91 -5.04
N LYS A 15 29.32 27.15 -4.12
CA LYS A 15 29.27 25.69 -4.05
C LYS A 15 27.81 25.22 -4.12
N GLN A 16 27.39 24.65 -5.25
CA GLN A 16 26.27 23.71 -5.27
C GLN A 16 26.74 22.39 -4.65
N ILE A 17 26.66 22.31 -3.32
CA ILE A 17 26.58 21.02 -2.63
C ILE A 17 25.15 20.54 -2.88
N LYS A 18 24.93 19.84 -4.00
CA LYS A 18 23.76 18.98 -4.14
C LYS A 18 24.01 17.79 -3.21
N SER A 19 23.41 17.82 -2.03
CA SER A 19 23.16 16.61 -1.26
C SER A 19 22.41 15.64 -2.17
N LYS A 20 23.01 14.48 -2.46
CA LYS A 20 22.28 13.33 -2.99
C LYS A 20 21.26 12.91 -1.92
N GLU A 21 20.08 13.51 -1.94
CA GLU A 21 18.91 12.84 -1.37
C GLU A 21 18.70 11.59 -2.23
N ASN A 22 18.90 10.41 -1.63
CA ASN A 22 18.58 9.14 -2.29
C ASN A 22 17.13 9.21 -2.75
N SER A 23 16.87 8.90 -4.02
CA SER A 23 15.50 8.88 -4.51
C SER A 23 14.68 7.83 -3.75
N LEU A 24 13.34 8.00 -3.69
CA LEU A 24 12.45 7.00 -3.09
C LEU A 24 12.69 5.61 -3.71
N PHE A 25 13.01 5.58 -4.99
CA PHE A 25 13.36 4.38 -5.74
C PHE A 25 14.66 3.73 -5.28
N ASP A 26 15.73 4.51 -5.06
CA ASP A 26 17.00 3.99 -4.54
C ASP A 26 16.79 3.34 -3.17
N SER A 27 15.99 3.97 -2.32
CA SER A 27 15.65 3.44 -1.00
C SER A 27 14.82 2.14 -1.10
N ALA A 28 13.89 2.07 -2.06
CA ALA A 28 13.10 0.88 -2.32
C ALA A 28 13.96 -0.32 -2.77
N LYS A 29 15.02 -0.06 -3.56
CA LYS A 29 15.94 -1.09 -4.07
C LYS A 29 16.82 -1.71 -2.99
N ILE A 30 17.12 -1.02 -1.89
CA ILE A 30 18.05 -1.52 -0.86
C ILE A 30 17.63 -2.93 -0.36
N ASN A 31 16.35 -3.11 -0.04
CA ASN A 31 15.85 -4.40 0.45
C ASN A 31 15.99 -5.51 -0.59
N PHE A 32 15.74 -5.20 -1.87
CA PHE A 32 15.95 -6.13 -2.97
C PHE A 32 17.43 -6.46 -3.16
N LEU A 33 18.32 -5.47 -3.20
CA LEU A 33 19.75 -5.70 -3.38
C LEU A 33 20.34 -6.54 -2.24
N ASN A 34 19.87 -6.36 -1.01
CA ASN A 34 20.26 -7.20 0.11
C ASN A 34 19.74 -8.64 -0.06
N ALA A 35 18.48 -8.81 -0.48
CA ALA A 35 17.92 -10.12 -0.78
C ALA A 35 18.65 -10.83 -1.92
N ALA A 36 19.00 -10.10 -2.99
CA ALA A 36 19.73 -10.61 -4.14
C ALA A 36 21.13 -11.12 -3.73
N LYS A 37 21.84 -10.39 -2.86
CA LYS A 37 23.10 -10.83 -2.27
C LYS A 37 22.93 -12.11 -1.46
N SER A 38 21.89 -12.21 -0.62
CA SER A 38 21.61 -13.42 0.17
C SER A 38 21.29 -14.64 -0.70
N LEU A 39 20.68 -14.42 -1.86
CA LEU A 39 20.36 -15.46 -2.84
C LEU A 39 21.50 -15.76 -3.82
N LYS A 40 22.55 -14.93 -3.85
CA LYS A 40 23.61 -14.98 -4.87
C LYS A 40 23.05 -14.95 -6.29
N LEU A 41 22.09 -14.05 -6.54
CA LEU A 41 21.51 -13.89 -7.87
C LEU A 41 22.56 -13.46 -8.89
N GLU A 42 22.42 -13.95 -10.12
CA GLU A 42 23.26 -13.54 -11.23
C GLU A 42 23.06 -12.06 -11.57
N GLN A 43 24.09 -11.45 -12.15
CA GLN A 43 24.08 -10.01 -12.44
C GLN A 43 22.97 -9.63 -13.42
N ASP A 44 22.68 -10.49 -14.39
CA ASP A 44 21.64 -10.22 -15.39
C ASP A 44 20.24 -10.24 -14.79
N VAL A 45 19.95 -11.21 -13.92
CA VAL A 45 18.69 -11.24 -13.14
C VAL A 45 18.56 -9.98 -12.28
N MET A 46 19.65 -9.55 -11.64
CA MET A 46 19.66 -8.30 -10.86
C MET A 46 19.39 -7.07 -11.73
N ASN A 47 19.94 -7.02 -12.94
CA ASN A 47 19.74 -5.93 -13.88
C ASN A 47 18.28 -5.84 -14.35
N ILE A 48 17.68 -6.98 -14.70
CA ILE A 48 16.26 -7.06 -15.09
C ILE A 48 15.36 -6.57 -13.96
N LEU A 49 15.54 -7.09 -12.75
CA LEU A 49 14.70 -6.75 -11.60
C LEU A 49 14.96 -5.34 -11.04
N SER A 50 16.01 -4.66 -11.52
CA SER A 50 16.33 -3.28 -11.13
C SER A 50 15.70 -2.23 -12.04
N ASN A 51 15.11 -2.62 -13.17
CA ASN A 51 14.57 -1.69 -14.16
C ASN A 51 13.11 -2.04 -14.48
N PRO A 52 12.24 -1.03 -14.70
CA PRO A 52 10.91 -1.28 -15.22
C PRO A 52 11.00 -1.81 -16.66
N LYS A 53 10.13 -2.76 -17.00
CA LYS A 53 9.99 -3.30 -18.35
C LYS A 53 9.58 -2.22 -19.35
N GLU A 54 8.51 -1.49 -19.07
CA GLU A 54 7.97 -0.49 -19.97
C GLU A 54 7.34 0.70 -19.21
N ILE A 55 7.47 1.90 -19.78
CA ILE A 55 6.91 3.15 -19.25
C ILE A 55 6.12 3.86 -20.35
N LEU A 56 4.85 4.14 -20.09
CA LEU A 56 3.98 4.94 -20.95
C LEU A 56 3.66 6.29 -20.28
N GLN A 57 3.88 7.38 -21.00
CA GLN A 57 3.43 8.73 -20.63
C GLN A 57 2.44 9.25 -21.68
N VAL A 58 1.29 9.76 -21.24
CA VAL A 58 0.22 10.24 -22.10
C VAL A 58 -0.23 11.65 -21.73
N ASN A 59 -0.75 12.37 -22.73
CA ASN A 59 -1.45 13.63 -22.55
C ASN A 59 -2.95 13.41 -22.78
N ILE A 60 -3.78 13.89 -21.86
CA ILE A 60 -5.21 13.63 -21.82
C ILE A 60 -5.94 14.98 -21.91
N PRO A 61 -6.30 15.43 -23.13
CA PRO A 61 -7.06 16.66 -23.29
C PRO A 61 -8.52 16.44 -22.88
N ILE A 62 -9.02 17.28 -21.97
CA ILE A 62 -10.45 17.32 -21.62
C ILE A 62 -10.99 18.74 -21.79
N LYS A 63 -12.25 18.84 -22.23
CA LYS A 63 -12.98 20.10 -22.25
C LYS A 63 -13.69 20.30 -20.91
N LEU A 64 -13.32 21.36 -20.21
CA LEU A 64 -13.89 21.76 -18.92
C LEU A 64 -15.27 22.43 -19.10
N HIS A 65 -15.98 22.65 -18.01
CA HIS A 65 -17.30 23.30 -18.03
C HIS A 65 -17.27 24.75 -18.52
N ASP A 66 -16.15 25.46 -18.33
CA ASP A 66 -15.95 26.81 -18.88
C ASP A 66 -15.65 26.81 -20.40
N GLY A 67 -15.66 25.63 -21.03
CA GLY A 67 -15.41 25.44 -22.45
C GLY A 67 -13.93 25.34 -22.82
N LYS A 68 -13.00 25.62 -21.90
CA LYS A 68 -11.56 25.54 -22.17
C LYS A 68 -11.08 24.09 -22.21
N ILE A 69 -10.05 23.84 -22.98
CA ILE A 69 -9.36 22.54 -22.99
C ILE A 69 -8.22 22.61 -21.97
N LYS A 70 -8.20 21.64 -21.04
CA LYS A 70 -7.08 21.41 -20.13
C LYS A 70 -6.44 20.06 -20.45
N ILE A 71 -5.11 20.05 -20.53
CA ILE A 71 -4.34 18.83 -20.80
C ILE A 71 -3.80 18.30 -19.49
N PHE A 72 -4.14 17.06 -19.17
CA PHE A 72 -3.64 16.35 -18.00
C PHE A 72 -2.55 15.36 -18.42
N LYS A 73 -1.49 15.25 -17.63
CA LYS A 73 -0.43 14.27 -17.85
C LYS A 73 -0.72 13.00 -17.07
N GLY A 74 -0.67 11.86 -17.75
CA GLY A 74 -0.85 10.53 -17.18
C GLY A 74 0.36 9.64 -17.39
N PHE A 75 0.52 8.65 -16.53
CA PHE A 75 1.58 7.64 -16.59
C PHE A 75 0.99 6.25 -16.39
N ARG A 76 1.57 5.24 -17.03
CA ARG A 76 1.38 3.82 -16.70
C ARG A 76 2.73 3.11 -16.83
N VAL A 77 3.15 2.42 -15.77
CA VAL A 77 4.44 1.71 -15.71
C VAL A 77 4.15 0.23 -15.50
N HIS A 78 4.71 -0.61 -16.37
CA HIS A 78 4.79 -2.06 -16.19
C HIS A 78 6.21 -2.36 -15.70
N TYR A 79 6.33 -2.76 -14.44
CA TYR A 79 7.65 -2.96 -13.85
C TYR A 79 8.25 -4.30 -14.27
N ASN A 80 7.51 -5.38 -14.08
CA ASN A 80 7.93 -6.72 -14.42
C ASN A 80 6.68 -7.60 -14.58
N ASP A 81 6.66 -8.46 -15.60
CA ASP A 81 5.57 -9.37 -15.94
C ASP A 81 6.00 -10.85 -15.97
N THR A 82 7.10 -11.18 -15.27
CA THR A 82 7.67 -12.53 -15.25
C THR A 82 6.69 -13.55 -14.62
N LEU A 83 5.87 -13.13 -13.65
CA LEU A 83 4.91 -14.02 -13.00
C LEU A 83 3.51 -14.03 -13.65
N GLY A 84 3.28 -13.20 -14.67
CA GLY A 84 1.97 -13.00 -15.28
C GLY A 84 1.69 -11.52 -15.56
N PRO A 85 0.44 -11.17 -15.90
CA PRO A 85 0.08 -9.80 -16.25
C PRO A 85 0.35 -8.84 -15.09
N THR A 86 0.61 -7.58 -15.41
CA THR A 86 0.96 -6.61 -14.37
C THR A 86 -0.27 -6.14 -13.60
N LYS A 87 -0.07 -5.80 -12.31
CA LYS A 87 -1.16 -5.39 -11.43
C LYS A 87 -0.80 -4.12 -10.68
N GLY A 88 -1.69 -3.13 -10.72
CA GLY A 88 -1.49 -1.93 -9.90
C GLY A 88 -2.51 -0.82 -10.07
N GLY A 89 -2.69 -0.06 -8.99
CA GLY A 89 -3.67 1.02 -8.94
C GLY A 89 -3.33 2.25 -9.79
N ILE A 90 -4.34 3.11 -9.99
CA ILE A 90 -4.22 4.42 -10.65
C ILE A 90 -4.47 5.52 -9.62
N ARG A 91 -3.47 6.39 -9.42
CA ARG A 91 -3.50 7.50 -8.45
C ARG A 91 -3.87 8.82 -9.11
N TYR A 92 -4.79 9.56 -8.53
CA TYR A 92 -5.04 10.97 -8.90
C TYR A 92 -4.43 11.85 -7.83
N HIS A 93 -3.39 12.62 -8.14
CA HIS A 93 -2.79 13.54 -7.18
C HIS A 93 -2.01 14.66 -7.89
N PRO A 94 -1.99 15.90 -7.39
CA PRO A 94 -1.25 17.00 -8.02
C PRO A 94 0.27 16.78 -8.05
N ASN A 95 0.80 15.96 -7.12
CA ASN A 95 2.23 15.68 -7.01
C ASN A 95 2.67 14.36 -7.67
N VAL A 96 1.80 13.69 -8.43
CA VAL A 96 2.20 12.47 -9.15
C VAL A 96 3.43 12.76 -10.00
N SER A 97 4.45 11.92 -9.88
CA SER A 97 5.66 11.96 -10.72
C SER A 97 5.98 10.58 -11.29
N LEU A 98 6.72 10.53 -12.40
CA LEU A 98 7.13 9.26 -13.00
C LEU A 98 7.93 8.40 -12.01
N ASN A 99 8.88 8.99 -11.28
CA ASN A 99 9.70 8.30 -10.29
C ASN A 99 8.87 7.66 -9.17
N GLU A 100 7.83 8.36 -8.69
CA GLU A 100 6.89 7.82 -7.72
C GLU A 100 6.12 6.62 -8.29
N VAL A 101 5.59 6.73 -9.52
CA VAL A 101 4.83 5.65 -10.18
C VAL A 101 5.71 4.43 -10.42
N GLU A 102 6.95 4.63 -10.85
CA GLU A 102 7.96 3.57 -11.01
C GLU A 102 8.24 2.87 -9.67
N THR A 103 8.51 3.63 -8.61
CA THR A 103 8.77 3.05 -7.27
C THR A 103 7.59 2.23 -6.76
N LEU A 104 6.37 2.73 -6.93
CA LEU A 104 5.16 2.02 -6.51
C LEU A 104 4.94 0.74 -7.35
N SER A 105 5.30 0.75 -8.64
CA SER A 105 5.21 -0.42 -9.52
C SER A 105 6.22 -1.52 -9.16
N PHE A 106 7.43 -1.12 -8.74
CA PHE A 106 8.42 -2.03 -8.14
C PHE A 106 7.88 -2.70 -6.88
N TRP A 107 7.30 -1.93 -5.94
CA TRP A 107 6.68 -2.51 -4.74
C TRP A 107 5.52 -3.44 -5.06
N MET A 108 4.72 -3.15 -6.10
CA MET A 108 3.66 -4.06 -6.55
C MET A 108 4.23 -5.39 -7.05
N THR A 109 5.37 -5.38 -7.76
CA THR A 109 6.04 -6.61 -8.22
C THR A 109 6.40 -7.51 -7.04
N PHE A 110 7.08 -6.96 -6.03
CA PHE A 110 7.48 -7.74 -4.86
C PHE A 110 6.28 -8.15 -4.00
N LYS A 111 5.26 -7.28 -3.87
CA LYS A 111 4.04 -7.60 -3.13
C LYS A 111 3.30 -8.78 -3.78
N CYS A 112 3.09 -8.76 -5.09
CA CYS A 112 2.47 -9.88 -5.81
C CYS A 112 3.31 -11.17 -5.69
N SER A 113 4.63 -11.06 -5.86
CA SER A 113 5.54 -12.20 -5.78
C SER A 113 5.57 -12.86 -4.39
N VAL A 114 5.67 -12.08 -3.31
CA VAL A 114 5.64 -12.60 -1.92
C VAL A 114 4.32 -13.32 -1.61
N LEU A 115 3.23 -12.84 -2.17
CA LEU A 115 1.90 -13.41 -2.01
C LEU A 115 1.60 -14.59 -2.93
N ASN A 116 2.56 -14.96 -3.78
CA ASN A 116 2.39 -16.00 -4.78
C ASN A 116 1.15 -15.76 -5.66
N LEU A 117 0.91 -14.49 -6.00
CA LEU A 117 -0.12 -14.12 -6.96
C LEU A 117 0.46 -14.23 -8.37
N PRO A 118 -0.32 -14.69 -9.37
CA PRO A 118 0.14 -14.84 -10.75
C PRO A 118 0.17 -13.49 -11.47
N PHE A 119 0.83 -12.51 -10.85
CA PHE A 119 0.89 -11.13 -11.33
C PHE A 119 2.29 -10.57 -11.22
N GLY A 120 2.62 -9.75 -12.21
CA GLY A 120 3.66 -8.76 -12.15
C GLY A 120 3.26 -7.52 -11.33
N GLY A 121 4.08 -6.48 -11.42
CA GLY A 121 3.80 -5.18 -10.80
C GLY A 121 3.62 -4.07 -11.82
N ALA A 122 2.59 -3.25 -11.60
CA ALA A 122 2.37 -2.03 -12.35
C ALA A 122 1.96 -0.88 -11.44
N LYS A 123 1.94 0.34 -11.99
CA LYS A 123 1.27 1.48 -11.37
C LYS A 123 0.90 2.51 -12.42
N GLY A 124 -0.18 3.24 -12.19
CA GLY A 124 -0.54 4.41 -12.99
C GLY A 124 -0.78 5.63 -12.13
N GLY A 125 -0.75 6.79 -12.76
CA GLY A 125 -1.12 8.03 -12.08
C GLY A 125 -1.43 9.16 -13.05
N ILE A 126 -2.26 10.10 -12.61
CA ILE A 126 -2.59 11.32 -13.33
C ILE A 126 -2.26 12.51 -12.44
N ILE A 127 -1.56 13.50 -13.01
CA ILE A 127 -1.26 14.77 -12.34
C ILE A 127 -2.53 15.62 -12.32
N VAL A 128 -3.31 15.51 -11.25
CA VAL A 128 -4.59 16.21 -11.09
C VAL A 128 -4.95 16.40 -9.62
N ASN A 129 -5.52 17.56 -9.29
CA ASN A 129 -6.26 17.73 -8.04
C ASN A 129 -7.75 17.41 -8.30
N PRO A 130 -8.26 16.26 -7.87
CA PRO A 130 -9.63 15.86 -8.18
C PRO A 130 -10.69 16.74 -7.49
N LYS A 131 -10.29 17.55 -6.50
CA LYS A 131 -11.20 18.50 -5.83
C LYS A 131 -11.48 19.75 -6.67
N GLU A 132 -10.68 19.99 -7.71
CA GLU A 132 -10.87 21.10 -8.66
C GLU A 132 -11.73 20.70 -9.86
N LEU A 133 -12.08 19.41 -9.98
CA LEU A 133 -12.93 18.89 -11.03
C LEU A 133 -14.30 18.57 -10.48
N ASN A 134 -15.33 18.88 -11.26
CA ASN A 134 -16.66 18.38 -10.96
C ASN A 134 -16.79 16.89 -11.39
N PRO A 135 -17.88 16.19 -11.01
CA PRO A 135 -18.04 14.77 -11.33
C PRO A 135 -17.96 14.45 -12.82
N ASP A 136 -18.55 15.27 -13.69
CA ASP A 136 -18.56 15.06 -15.14
C ASP A 136 -17.16 15.20 -15.75
N GLU A 137 -16.37 16.18 -15.28
CA GLU A 137 -14.99 16.38 -15.69
C GLU A 137 -14.10 15.22 -15.21
N LEU A 138 -14.35 14.72 -14.00
CA LEU A 138 -13.62 13.58 -13.46
C LEU A 138 -13.93 12.30 -14.24
N GLU A 139 -15.18 12.09 -14.65
CA GLU A 139 -15.56 11.00 -15.55
C GLU A 139 -14.87 11.14 -16.92
N LYS A 140 -14.96 12.33 -17.55
CA LYS A 140 -14.30 12.61 -18.85
C LYS A 140 -12.79 12.37 -18.79
N LEU A 141 -12.13 12.77 -17.70
CA LEU A 141 -10.71 12.51 -17.47
C LEU A 141 -10.41 11.02 -17.37
N SER A 142 -11.22 10.29 -16.59
CA SER A 142 -11.05 8.85 -16.37
C SER A 142 -11.23 8.06 -17.68
N ARG A 143 -12.22 8.43 -18.49
CA ARG A 143 -12.44 7.87 -19.84
C ARG A 143 -11.33 8.26 -20.81
N GLY A 144 -10.90 9.53 -20.78
CA GLY A 144 -9.78 10.03 -21.59
C GLY A 144 -8.48 9.28 -21.30
N TYR A 145 -8.22 8.96 -20.03
CA TYR A 145 -7.06 8.16 -19.65
C TYR A 145 -7.12 6.76 -20.25
N ILE A 146 -8.26 6.05 -20.13
CA ILE A 146 -8.42 4.70 -20.71
C ILE A 146 -8.24 4.71 -22.23
N ARG A 147 -8.81 5.69 -22.93
CA ARG A 147 -8.58 5.86 -24.37
C ARG A 147 -7.10 6.02 -24.71
N ALA A 148 -6.34 6.75 -23.88
CA ALA A 148 -4.93 7.00 -24.11
C ALA A 148 -4.02 5.80 -23.80
N ILE A 149 -4.44 4.88 -22.93
CA ILE A 149 -3.63 3.72 -22.52
C ILE A 149 -4.21 2.37 -22.96
N TYR A 150 -5.23 2.37 -23.84
CA TYR A 150 -6.01 1.18 -24.19
C TYR A 150 -5.13 0.00 -24.65
N ASP A 151 -4.18 0.25 -25.55
CA ASP A 151 -3.26 -0.77 -26.09
C ASP A 151 -2.25 -1.29 -25.05
N PHE A 152 -2.15 -0.61 -23.90
CA PHE A 152 -1.21 -0.88 -22.83
C PHE A 152 -1.84 -1.63 -21.65
N ILE A 153 -3.16 -1.89 -21.71
CA ILE A 153 -3.91 -2.56 -20.64
C ILE A 153 -4.81 -3.67 -21.17
N GLY A 154 -5.11 -4.63 -20.31
CA GLY A 154 -5.97 -5.73 -20.69
C GLY A 154 -6.00 -6.83 -19.63
N PRO A 155 -7.02 -7.70 -19.66
CA PRO A 155 -7.23 -8.70 -18.62
C PRO A 155 -6.10 -9.73 -18.51
N ASP A 156 -5.27 -9.85 -19.56
CA ASP A 156 -4.10 -10.75 -19.65
C ASP A 156 -2.79 -10.00 -19.88
N VAL A 157 -2.79 -8.66 -19.74
CA VAL A 157 -1.61 -7.80 -19.95
C VAL A 157 -1.34 -6.95 -18.72
N ASP A 158 -2.30 -6.12 -18.32
CA ASP A 158 -2.21 -5.22 -17.17
C ASP A 158 -3.60 -4.89 -16.63
N ILE A 159 -3.77 -5.06 -15.32
CA ILE A 159 -5.06 -4.95 -14.63
C ILE A 159 -5.02 -3.79 -13.62
N PRO A 160 -5.61 -2.62 -13.95
CA PRO A 160 -5.63 -1.49 -13.03
C PRO A 160 -6.51 -1.71 -11.79
N ALA A 161 -6.43 -0.78 -10.85
CA ALA A 161 -7.19 -0.77 -9.60
C ALA A 161 -7.33 0.66 -9.04
N PRO A 162 -8.12 0.86 -7.98
CA PRO A 162 -8.10 2.09 -7.20
C PRO A 162 -6.75 2.32 -6.50
N ASP A 163 -6.43 3.58 -6.28
CA ASP A 163 -5.39 4.10 -5.41
C ASP A 163 -5.85 5.46 -4.82
N VAL A 164 -4.94 6.30 -4.34
CA VAL A 164 -5.25 7.60 -3.74
C VAL A 164 -6.11 8.45 -4.69
N TYR A 165 -7.26 8.89 -4.15
CA TYR A 165 -8.31 9.66 -4.82
C TYR A 165 -8.95 9.01 -6.06
N THR A 166 -8.81 7.70 -6.23
CA THR A 166 -9.68 6.92 -7.12
C THR A 166 -10.52 5.94 -6.30
N ASN A 167 -11.68 5.54 -6.82
CA ASN A 167 -12.68 4.79 -6.07
C ASN A 167 -13.45 3.83 -7.00
N PRO A 168 -14.38 3.00 -6.47
CA PRO A 168 -15.12 2.06 -7.30
C PRO A 168 -15.88 2.70 -8.47
N THR A 169 -16.49 3.88 -8.28
CA THR A 169 -17.18 4.60 -9.36
C THR A 169 -16.23 4.92 -10.52
N ILE A 170 -15.03 5.42 -10.22
CA ILE A 170 -14.00 5.69 -11.24
C ILE A 170 -13.58 4.41 -11.97
N MET A 171 -13.43 3.29 -11.26
CA MET A 171 -13.15 2.00 -11.91
C MET A 171 -14.29 1.55 -12.83
N GLY A 172 -15.54 1.84 -12.46
CA GLY A 172 -16.69 1.58 -13.31
C GLY A 172 -16.67 2.39 -14.60
N TRP A 173 -16.42 3.71 -14.53
CA TRP A 173 -16.25 4.56 -15.72
C TRP A 173 -15.12 4.06 -16.63
N MET A 174 -14.00 3.66 -16.03
CA MET A 174 -12.86 3.14 -16.76
C MET A 174 -13.17 1.80 -17.44
N ASN A 175 -13.88 0.89 -16.76
CA ASN A 175 -14.28 -0.39 -17.35
C ASN A 175 -15.27 -0.20 -18.50
N ASP A 176 -16.26 0.67 -18.33
CA ASP A 176 -17.24 0.98 -19.37
C ASP A 176 -16.57 1.55 -20.63
N GLU A 177 -15.62 2.48 -20.47
CA GLU A 177 -14.87 3.03 -21.59
C GLU A 177 -14.05 1.96 -22.32
N TYR A 178 -13.36 1.09 -21.58
CA TYR A 178 -12.59 0.00 -22.17
C TYR A 178 -13.49 -0.95 -22.95
N ASN A 179 -14.63 -1.35 -22.38
CA ASN A 179 -15.59 -2.25 -23.01
C ASN A 179 -16.13 -1.67 -24.34
N LYS A 180 -16.37 -0.36 -24.39
CA LYS A 180 -16.78 0.35 -25.62
C LYS A 180 -15.73 0.25 -26.72
N ILE A 181 -14.45 0.47 -26.39
CA ILE A 181 -13.34 0.40 -27.35
C ILE A 181 -13.12 -1.06 -27.79
N ALA A 182 -13.11 -1.99 -26.84
CA ALA A 182 -12.92 -3.43 -27.08
C ALA A 182 -14.10 -4.09 -27.80
N ARG A 183 -15.27 -3.44 -27.85
CA ARG A 183 -16.55 -4.00 -28.34
C ARG A 183 -16.88 -5.33 -27.67
N ALA A 184 -16.52 -5.46 -26.40
CA ALA A 184 -16.64 -6.67 -25.62
C ALA A 184 -16.89 -6.33 -24.15
N HIS A 185 -17.55 -7.23 -23.44
CA HIS A 185 -17.78 -7.08 -22.01
C HIS A 185 -16.61 -7.73 -21.23
N VAL A 186 -15.65 -6.91 -20.80
CA VAL A 186 -14.37 -7.37 -20.21
C VAL A 186 -14.21 -6.88 -18.76
N PRO A 187 -14.94 -7.46 -17.79
CA PRO A 187 -14.95 -6.96 -16.42
C PRO A 187 -13.64 -7.28 -15.67
N SER A 188 -12.86 -8.25 -16.13
CA SER A 188 -11.55 -8.61 -15.58
C SER A 188 -10.43 -7.63 -15.91
N MET A 189 -10.65 -6.66 -16.83
CA MET A 189 -9.61 -5.68 -17.19
C MET A 189 -9.24 -4.77 -16.00
N ILE A 190 -10.21 -4.43 -15.14
CA ILE A 190 -9.97 -3.56 -13.98
C ILE A 190 -10.62 -4.15 -12.73
N THR A 191 -10.05 -3.88 -11.58
CA THR A 191 -10.51 -4.40 -10.28
C THR A 191 -10.87 -3.25 -9.34
N GLY A 192 -11.55 -3.55 -8.23
CA GLY A 192 -12.08 -2.56 -7.32
C GLY A 192 -13.34 -1.89 -7.82
N LYS A 193 -14.10 -2.57 -8.68
CA LYS A 193 -15.39 -2.10 -9.20
C LYS A 193 -16.46 -2.15 -8.11
N PRO A 194 -17.59 -1.45 -8.28
CA PRO A 194 -18.76 -1.63 -7.42
C PRO A 194 -19.25 -3.08 -7.49
N VAL A 195 -19.81 -3.62 -6.41
CA VAL A 195 -20.30 -5.02 -6.37
C VAL A 195 -21.36 -5.30 -7.44
N HIS A 196 -22.27 -4.34 -7.67
CA HIS A 196 -23.29 -4.43 -8.72
C HIS A 196 -22.71 -4.28 -10.15
N LEU A 197 -21.43 -3.95 -10.28
CA LEU A 197 -20.67 -3.95 -11.52
C LEU A 197 -19.51 -4.97 -11.41
N MET A 198 -19.82 -6.18 -10.94
CA MET A 198 -18.91 -7.32 -10.91
C MET A 198 -17.62 -7.07 -10.08
N GLY A 199 -17.72 -6.22 -9.07
CA GLY A 199 -16.75 -6.09 -8.01
C GLY A 199 -16.84 -7.23 -6.99
N SER A 200 -15.72 -7.56 -6.34
CA SER A 200 -15.73 -8.60 -5.29
C SER A 200 -16.29 -8.06 -3.98
N LYS A 201 -17.04 -8.91 -3.28
CA LYS A 201 -17.32 -8.73 -1.85
C LYS A 201 -16.02 -8.79 -1.03
N GLY A 202 -16.07 -8.31 0.21
CA GLY A 202 -14.95 -8.40 1.16
C GLY A 202 -13.77 -7.46 0.89
N ARG A 203 -13.86 -6.58 -0.13
CA ARG A 203 -12.78 -5.63 -0.44
C ARG A 203 -12.54 -4.61 0.67
N ASP A 204 -13.60 -4.15 1.32
CA ASP A 204 -13.56 -3.03 2.28
C ASP A 204 -12.65 -3.32 3.48
N ASP A 205 -12.69 -4.52 4.04
CA ASP A 205 -11.87 -4.88 5.20
C ASP A 205 -10.66 -5.76 4.86
N ALA A 206 -10.49 -6.15 3.59
CA ALA A 206 -9.46 -7.09 3.13
C ALA A 206 -8.06 -6.78 3.67
N THR A 207 -7.60 -5.53 3.54
CA THR A 207 -6.27 -5.10 4.00
C THR A 207 -6.09 -5.32 5.49
N ALA A 208 -7.07 -4.89 6.30
CA ALA A 208 -7.03 -5.06 7.75
C ALA A 208 -7.17 -6.52 8.15
N ARG A 209 -8.01 -7.27 7.45
CA ARG A 209 -8.27 -8.69 7.69
C ARG A 209 -7.04 -9.55 7.41
N GLY A 210 -6.28 -9.25 6.36
CA GLY A 210 -4.97 -9.87 6.10
C GLY A 210 -4.00 -9.67 7.26
N ALA A 211 -3.80 -8.42 7.71
CA ALA A 211 -2.98 -8.11 8.87
C ALA A 211 -3.46 -8.80 10.15
N TYR A 212 -4.78 -8.85 10.38
CA TYR A 212 -5.41 -9.55 11.49
C TYR A 212 -5.06 -11.04 11.53
N TYR A 213 -5.13 -11.74 10.38
CA TYR A 213 -4.76 -13.16 10.32
C TYR A 213 -3.29 -13.38 10.67
N ILE A 214 -2.40 -12.54 10.13
CA ILE A 214 -0.96 -12.64 10.42
C ILE A 214 -0.70 -12.37 11.90
N ILE A 215 -1.27 -11.29 12.47
CA ILE A 215 -1.12 -10.97 13.90
C ILE A 215 -1.58 -12.14 14.76
N LYS A 216 -2.75 -12.73 14.48
CA LYS A 216 -3.26 -13.87 15.23
C LYS A 216 -2.35 -15.08 15.18
N GLU A 217 -1.81 -15.39 14.01
CA GLU A 217 -0.87 -16.51 13.85
C GLU A 217 0.42 -16.23 14.61
N TYR A 218 0.98 -15.04 14.41
CA TYR A 218 2.21 -14.60 15.02
C TYR A 218 2.17 -14.64 16.55
N VAL A 219 1.11 -14.11 17.18
CA VAL A 219 1.05 -14.01 18.65
C VAL A 219 0.85 -15.35 19.36
N LYS A 220 0.55 -16.45 18.64
CA LYS A 220 0.48 -17.79 19.25
C LYS A 220 1.80 -18.15 19.95
N LYS A 221 2.95 -17.71 19.41
CA LYS A 221 4.27 -17.94 20.00
C LYS A 221 4.46 -17.25 21.36
N TRP A 222 3.65 -16.23 21.67
CA TRP A 222 3.71 -15.53 22.96
C TRP A 222 3.03 -16.28 24.10
N LYS A 223 2.24 -17.33 23.81
CA LYS A 223 1.49 -18.10 24.82
C LYS A 223 0.68 -17.22 25.79
N LYS A 224 0.16 -16.09 25.28
CA LYS A 224 -0.69 -15.13 26.01
C LYS A 224 -2.13 -15.22 25.54
N LYS A 225 -3.08 -14.92 26.42
CA LYS A 225 -4.47 -14.73 26.02
C LYS A 225 -4.61 -13.38 25.27
N PRO A 226 -5.50 -13.26 24.26
CA PRO A 226 -5.75 -11.98 23.59
C PRO A 226 -6.02 -10.83 24.56
N SER A 227 -6.76 -11.09 25.65
CA SER A 227 -7.08 -10.13 26.71
C SER A 227 -5.86 -9.59 27.48
N GLU A 228 -4.68 -10.17 27.30
CA GLU A 228 -3.43 -9.74 27.93
C GLU A 228 -2.55 -8.93 26.98
N ILE A 229 -2.92 -8.84 25.70
CA ILE A 229 -2.15 -8.20 24.64
C ILE A 229 -2.69 -6.78 24.42
N LYS A 230 -1.85 -5.77 24.66
CA LYS A 230 -2.19 -4.36 24.42
C LYS A 230 -1.83 -3.95 23.00
N VAL A 231 -2.76 -3.29 22.32
CA VAL A 231 -2.61 -2.84 20.93
C VAL A 231 -2.83 -1.33 20.83
N ALA A 232 -1.92 -0.63 20.15
CA ALA A 232 -2.11 0.76 19.73
C ALA A 232 -2.18 0.84 18.20
N VAL A 233 -3.16 1.58 17.68
CA VAL A 233 -3.38 1.73 16.23
C VAL A 233 -3.26 3.20 15.83
N GLN A 234 -2.23 3.52 15.05
CA GLN A 234 -2.09 4.86 14.49
C GLN A 234 -2.88 4.95 13.19
N GLY A 235 -3.83 5.88 13.10
CA GLY A 235 -4.70 6.01 11.94
C GLY A 235 -5.99 5.21 12.12
N PHE A 236 -7.12 5.92 12.10
CA PHE A 236 -8.46 5.38 12.28
C PHE A 236 -9.30 5.66 11.02
N GLY A 237 -8.69 5.46 9.86
CA GLY A 237 -9.36 5.37 8.57
C GLY A 237 -9.89 3.95 8.34
N ASN A 238 -10.17 3.59 7.09
CA ASN A 238 -10.73 2.28 6.74
C ASN A 238 -9.95 1.09 7.33
N ALA A 239 -8.65 0.98 7.00
CA ALA A 239 -7.84 -0.15 7.47
C ALA A 239 -7.65 -0.15 8.99
N GLY A 240 -7.39 1.03 9.58
CA GLY A 240 -7.20 1.19 11.03
C GLY A 240 -8.44 0.90 11.88
N TYR A 241 -9.62 1.26 11.40
CA TYR A 241 -10.89 0.90 12.04
C TYR A 241 -11.12 -0.61 11.97
N HIS A 242 -11.04 -1.21 10.78
CA HIS A 242 -11.31 -2.64 10.62
C HIS A 242 -10.33 -3.51 11.41
N ILE A 243 -9.03 -3.18 11.47
CA ILE A 243 -8.07 -3.96 12.26
C ILE A 243 -8.38 -3.83 13.75
N SER A 244 -8.71 -2.63 14.23
CA SER A 244 -9.06 -2.39 15.62
C SER A 244 -10.29 -3.22 15.99
N ARG A 245 -11.32 -3.21 15.13
CA ARG A 245 -12.56 -3.98 15.33
C ARG A 245 -12.30 -5.48 15.36
N LEU A 246 -11.59 -6.01 14.37
CA LEU A 246 -11.33 -7.45 14.28
C LEU A 246 -10.52 -7.96 15.48
N LEU A 247 -9.48 -7.22 15.90
CA LEU A 247 -8.71 -7.57 17.10
C LEU A 247 -9.53 -7.42 18.38
N HIS A 248 -10.33 -6.36 18.51
CA HIS A 248 -11.21 -6.16 19.65
C HIS A 248 -12.23 -7.30 19.81
N ASN A 249 -12.87 -7.71 18.71
CA ASN A 249 -13.84 -8.82 18.71
C ASN A 249 -13.22 -10.16 19.12
N ASP A 250 -11.92 -10.33 18.88
CA ASP A 250 -11.11 -11.46 19.32
C ASP A 250 -10.56 -11.32 20.75
N GLY A 251 -10.92 -10.25 21.46
CA GLY A 251 -10.57 -10.02 22.86
C GLY A 251 -9.24 -9.31 23.09
N PHE A 252 -8.57 -8.79 22.05
CA PHE A 252 -7.37 -7.95 22.23
C PHE A 252 -7.73 -6.61 22.89
N LYS A 253 -6.82 -6.06 23.71
CA LYS A 253 -7.03 -4.76 24.35
C LYS A 253 -6.56 -3.64 23.44
N ILE A 254 -7.49 -2.99 22.75
CA ILE A 254 -7.22 -1.77 22.00
C ILE A 254 -7.06 -0.62 23.02
N VAL A 255 -5.84 -0.20 23.32
CA VAL A 255 -5.59 0.81 24.36
C VAL A 255 -5.43 2.21 23.80
N ALA A 256 -5.09 2.34 22.52
CA ALA A 256 -5.01 3.63 21.85
C ALA A 256 -5.38 3.57 20.37
N VAL A 257 -6.09 4.60 19.89
CA VAL A 257 -6.29 4.85 18.47
C VAL A 257 -6.07 6.32 18.13
N SER A 258 -5.64 6.65 16.91
CA SER A 258 -5.52 8.05 16.47
C SER A 258 -6.01 8.32 15.05
N ASP A 259 -6.29 9.57 14.74
CA ASP A 259 -6.52 10.08 13.39
C ASP A 259 -5.68 11.34 13.11
N SER A 260 -6.03 12.09 12.07
CA SER A 260 -5.30 13.30 11.67
C SER A 260 -5.30 14.40 12.74
N LYS A 261 -6.24 14.39 13.70
CA LYS A 261 -6.36 15.43 14.74
C LYS A 261 -5.76 15.02 16.09
N GLY A 262 -5.29 13.78 16.23
CA GLY A 262 -4.74 13.24 17.49
C GLY A 262 -5.34 11.89 17.83
N GLY A 263 -5.12 11.43 19.06
CA GLY A 263 -5.55 10.11 19.51
C GLY A 263 -6.21 10.08 20.88
N VAL A 264 -6.85 8.95 21.15
CA VAL A 264 -7.45 8.62 22.45
C VAL A 264 -6.70 7.45 23.04
N PHE A 265 -6.45 7.49 24.34
CA PHE A 265 -5.74 6.45 25.09
C PHE A 265 -6.44 6.12 26.40
N VAL A 266 -6.46 4.84 26.77
CA VAL A 266 -6.95 4.36 28.06
C VAL A 266 -5.87 3.60 28.81
N LYS A 267 -5.61 3.98 30.06
CA LYS A 267 -4.63 3.31 30.94
C LYS A 267 -5.10 1.92 31.40
N LYS A 268 -6.41 1.76 31.62
CA LYS A 268 -7.07 0.52 32.03
C LYS A 268 -8.28 0.27 31.14
N GLY A 269 -8.55 -0.99 30.84
CA GLY A 269 -9.64 -1.41 29.96
C GLY A 269 -9.21 -1.53 28.49
N THR A 270 -10.19 -1.45 27.60
CA THR A 270 -10.03 -1.39 26.15
C THR A 270 -10.85 -0.21 25.63
N LEU A 271 -10.63 0.17 24.38
CA LEU A 271 -11.48 1.03 23.57
C LEU A 271 -12.39 0.12 22.74
N ASP A 272 -13.66 0.50 22.58
CA ASP A 272 -14.59 -0.10 21.63
C ASP A 272 -14.49 0.61 20.27
N PRO A 273 -13.92 -0.05 19.24
CA PRO A 273 -13.75 0.55 17.92
C PRO A 273 -15.06 0.91 17.24
N GLU A 274 -16.16 0.16 17.49
CA GLU A 274 -17.46 0.44 16.86
C GLU A 274 -18.05 1.74 17.38
N SER A 275 -18.10 1.93 18.71
CA SER A 275 -18.59 3.19 19.28
C SER A 275 -17.72 4.38 18.87
N LEU A 276 -16.39 4.21 18.80
CA LEU A 276 -15.47 5.25 18.32
C LEU A 276 -15.74 5.65 16.87
N TYR A 277 -15.97 4.66 15.99
CA TYR A 277 -16.25 4.88 14.58
C TYR A 277 -17.59 5.60 14.37
N ASN A 278 -18.64 5.15 15.06
CA ASN A 278 -19.95 5.78 15.04
C ASN A 278 -19.90 7.24 15.52
N PHE A 279 -19.16 7.51 16.61
CA PHE A 279 -18.97 8.87 17.09
C PHE A 279 -18.19 9.73 16.10
N LYS A 280 -17.10 9.22 15.52
CA LYS A 280 -16.28 9.93 14.53
C LYS A 280 -17.07 10.27 13.27
N ASN A 281 -17.88 9.36 12.76
CA ASN A 281 -18.66 9.60 11.54
C ASN A 281 -19.69 10.71 11.72
N LYS A 282 -20.33 10.76 12.91
CA LYS A 282 -21.29 11.82 13.28
C LYS A 282 -20.62 13.15 13.58
N ASN A 283 -19.55 13.17 14.39
CA ASN A 283 -19.00 14.39 14.98
C ASN A 283 -17.66 14.84 14.41
N LYS A 284 -17.10 14.10 13.43
CA LYS A 284 -15.80 14.36 12.79
C LYS A 284 -14.63 14.55 13.77
N THR A 285 -14.74 13.91 14.95
CA THR A 285 -13.78 13.94 16.06
C THR A 285 -13.68 12.56 16.71
N LEU A 286 -12.49 12.20 17.22
CA LEU A 286 -12.31 10.99 18.02
C LEU A 286 -12.60 11.28 19.49
N LYS A 287 -13.54 10.54 20.08
CA LYS A 287 -13.85 10.56 21.51
C LYS A 287 -14.30 9.17 21.94
N ALA A 288 -13.73 8.63 23.02
CA ALA A 288 -14.16 7.34 23.55
C ALA A 288 -15.51 7.49 24.26
N VAL A 289 -16.57 7.28 23.49
CA VAL A 289 -17.95 7.22 23.95
C VAL A 289 -18.40 5.79 23.75
N TYR A 290 -19.08 5.21 24.73
CA TYR A 290 -19.68 3.89 24.68
C TYR A 290 -21.18 4.07 24.74
N CYS A 291 -21.86 3.71 23.66
CA CYS A 291 -23.32 3.77 23.64
C CYS A 291 -23.86 2.35 23.65
N LYS A 292 -24.51 1.96 24.75
CA LYS A 292 -25.42 0.81 24.74
C LYS A 292 -26.82 1.40 24.71
N GLU A 293 -27.53 1.20 23.60
CA GLU A 293 -28.89 1.73 23.38
C GLU A 293 -28.95 3.26 23.51
N SER A 294 -29.88 3.80 24.30
CA SER A 294 -30.15 5.24 24.48
C SER A 294 -29.15 5.95 25.41
N ILE A 295 -28.29 5.22 26.11
CA ILE A 295 -27.38 5.77 27.13
C ILE A 295 -25.93 5.69 26.64
N CYS A 296 -25.31 6.85 26.46
CA CYS A 296 -23.91 6.97 26.07
C CYS A 296 -23.04 7.34 27.28
N ASN A 297 -22.18 6.42 27.71
CA ASN A 297 -21.17 6.66 28.74
C ASN A 297 -19.86 7.11 28.10
N ILE A 298 -19.33 8.25 28.52
CA ILE A 298 -17.97 8.65 28.15
C ILE A 298 -17.01 7.80 28.98
N VAL A 299 -16.25 6.92 28.33
CA VAL A 299 -15.18 6.21 29.04
C VAL A 299 -14.05 7.18 29.30
N LYS A 300 -13.51 7.17 30.53
CA LYS A 300 -12.39 8.02 30.93
C LYS A 300 -11.18 7.69 30.04
N HIS A 301 -10.82 8.62 29.18
CA HIS A 301 -9.71 8.52 28.24
C HIS A 301 -8.87 9.80 28.26
N GLU A 302 -7.61 9.66 27.89
CA GLU A 302 -6.67 10.75 27.71
C GLU A 302 -6.58 11.09 26.23
N LYS A 303 -6.55 12.39 25.90
CA LYS A 303 -6.19 12.85 24.57
C LYS A 303 -4.67 12.83 24.45
N ILE A 304 -4.17 12.22 23.38
CA ILE A 304 -2.74 12.10 23.11
C ILE A 304 -2.43 12.57 21.67
N THR A 305 -1.19 12.95 21.42
CA THR A 305 -0.74 13.26 20.05
C THR A 305 -0.44 11.97 19.28
N ASN A 306 -0.36 12.06 17.95
CA ASN A 306 0.08 10.95 17.10
C ASN A 306 1.48 10.46 17.50
N GLU A 307 2.39 11.39 17.79
CA GLU A 307 3.74 11.08 18.25
C GLU A 307 3.74 10.38 19.62
N ALA A 308 2.89 10.82 20.56
CA ALA A 308 2.77 10.17 21.85
C ALA A 308 2.21 8.74 21.74
N LEU A 309 1.29 8.48 20.80
CA LEU A 309 0.74 7.15 20.54
C LEU A 309 1.84 6.15 20.16
N LEU A 310 2.74 6.53 19.25
CA LEU A 310 3.83 5.66 18.79
C LEU A 310 4.77 5.23 19.92
N LYS A 311 4.86 6.03 21.00
CA LYS A 311 5.77 5.84 22.14
C LYS A 311 5.15 5.03 23.29
N LEU A 312 3.90 4.61 23.16
CA LEU A 312 3.18 3.89 24.20
C LEU A 312 3.83 2.52 24.48
N ASN A 313 3.78 2.11 25.75
CA ASN A 313 4.19 0.77 26.16
C ASN A 313 3.07 -0.23 25.89
N VAL A 314 3.06 -0.77 24.67
CA VAL A 314 2.08 -1.76 24.18
C VAL A 314 2.80 -3.02 23.69
N ASP A 315 2.09 -4.13 23.54
CA ASP A 315 2.69 -5.33 22.95
C ASP A 315 2.74 -5.21 21.42
N ILE A 316 1.68 -4.65 20.79
CA ILE A 316 1.57 -4.47 19.34
C ILE A 316 1.32 -3.00 18.99
N LEU A 317 2.11 -2.46 18.07
CA LEU A 317 1.89 -1.16 17.44
C LEU A 317 1.52 -1.34 15.96
N ILE A 318 0.45 -0.69 15.52
CA ILE A 318 -0.06 -0.82 14.15
C ILE A 318 -0.10 0.56 13.47
N PRO A 319 0.93 0.92 12.69
CA PRO A 319 0.89 2.09 11.83
C PRO A 319 -0.02 1.85 10.61
N ALA A 320 -1.14 2.57 10.55
CA ALA A 320 -2.18 2.47 9.52
C ALA A 320 -2.59 3.86 8.97
N ALA A 321 -1.68 4.83 9.00
CA ALA A 321 -1.89 6.21 8.56
C ALA A 321 -1.03 6.56 7.33
N LEU A 322 0.06 7.31 7.53
CA LEU A 322 0.95 7.81 6.49
C LEU A 322 2.28 7.04 6.48
N GLU A 323 3.10 7.29 5.47
CA GLU A 323 4.50 6.86 5.40
C GLU A 323 5.39 7.61 6.41
N ASN A 324 6.61 7.08 6.65
CA ASN A 324 7.66 7.71 7.46
C ASN A 324 7.22 8.21 8.85
N GLN A 325 6.37 7.46 9.53
CA GLN A 325 5.89 7.77 10.89
C GLN A 325 6.89 7.36 11.97
N ILE A 326 7.63 6.28 11.74
CA ILE A 326 8.72 5.83 12.60
C ILE A 326 10.03 6.10 11.87
N THR A 327 10.80 7.04 12.40
CA THR A 327 12.04 7.53 11.79
C THR A 327 13.16 7.51 12.81
N LYS A 328 14.39 7.81 12.37
CA LYS A 328 15.56 7.94 13.25
C LYS A 328 15.32 8.87 14.45
N ASN A 329 14.43 9.85 14.31
CA ASN A 329 14.13 10.83 15.35
C ASN A 329 13.30 10.26 16.51
N ASN A 330 12.45 9.26 16.28
CA ASN A 330 11.53 8.74 17.30
C ASN A 330 11.69 7.23 17.59
N VAL A 331 12.42 6.48 16.76
CA VAL A 331 12.58 5.03 16.89
C VAL A 331 13.16 4.60 18.26
N ASN A 332 13.99 5.45 18.87
CA ASN A 332 14.55 5.22 20.20
C ASN A 332 13.48 5.13 21.30
N GLN A 333 12.31 5.72 21.07
CA GLN A 333 11.23 5.84 22.04
C GLN A 333 10.13 4.81 21.83
N ILE A 334 10.23 3.98 20.77
CA ILE A 334 9.30 2.88 20.51
C ILE A 334 9.53 1.78 21.56
N LYS A 335 8.44 1.33 22.19
CA LYS A 335 8.42 0.32 23.26
C LYS A 335 7.66 -0.95 22.88
N ALA A 336 7.05 -0.97 21.70
CA ALA A 336 6.29 -2.12 21.21
C ALA A 336 7.20 -3.34 21.00
N LYS A 337 6.65 -4.54 21.16
CA LYS A 337 7.36 -5.80 20.87
C LYS A 337 7.21 -6.24 19.43
N LEU A 338 6.03 -5.93 18.86
CA LEU A 338 5.67 -6.17 17.47
C LEU A 338 5.19 -4.87 16.84
N ILE A 339 5.65 -4.59 15.63
CA ILE A 339 5.09 -3.56 14.77
C ILE A 339 4.48 -4.24 13.54
N CYS A 340 3.22 -3.95 13.22
CA CYS A 340 2.54 -4.47 12.03
C CYS A 340 2.22 -3.32 11.07
N GLU A 341 2.90 -3.27 9.94
CA GLU A 341 2.80 -2.16 8.98
C GLU A 341 1.57 -2.30 8.09
N ILE A 342 0.48 -1.61 8.42
CA ILE A 342 -0.70 -1.58 7.56
C ILE A 342 -0.59 -0.49 6.49
N ALA A 343 -0.03 0.68 6.85
CA ALA A 343 0.35 1.69 5.86
C ALA A 343 1.52 1.17 4.99
N ASN A 344 1.71 1.76 3.80
CA ASN A 344 2.91 1.51 3.01
C ASN A 344 4.05 2.38 3.54
N GLY A 345 5.24 1.80 3.76
CA GLY A 345 6.44 2.49 4.22
C GLY A 345 6.31 3.33 5.51
N PRO A 346 5.63 2.89 6.59
CA PRO A 346 5.51 3.69 7.80
C PRO A 346 6.81 3.80 8.60
N ILE A 347 7.78 2.91 8.36
CA ILE A 347 9.09 2.88 9.02
C ILE A 347 10.17 3.25 8.01
N SER A 348 11.00 4.25 8.32
CA SER A 348 12.15 4.60 7.47
C SER A 348 13.23 3.52 7.54
N HIS A 349 14.06 3.39 6.48
CA HIS A 349 15.14 2.40 6.43
C HIS A 349 16.07 2.46 7.67
N ASP A 350 16.54 3.66 8.02
CA ASP A 350 17.38 3.89 9.22
C ASP A 350 16.70 3.47 10.53
N ALA A 351 15.37 3.63 10.63
CA ALA A 351 14.62 3.23 11.81
C ALA A 351 14.47 1.71 11.86
N HIS A 352 14.27 1.05 10.72
CA HIS A 352 14.17 -0.40 10.63
C HIS A 352 15.42 -1.09 11.16
N GLU A 353 16.61 -0.63 10.74
CA GLU A 353 17.91 -1.13 11.25
C GLU A 353 18.03 -1.01 12.77
N PHE A 354 17.50 0.07 13.34
CA PHE A 354 17.52 0.27 14.78
C PHE A 354 16.54 -0.65 15.52
N LEU A 355 15.36 -0.90 14.95
CA LEU A 355 14.37 -1.84 15.49
C LEU A 355 14.91 -3.27 15.53
N ILE A 356 15.63 -3.70 14.48
CA ILE A 356 16.32 -5.00 14.44
C ILE A 356 17.30 -5.13 15.61
N LYS A 357 18.15 -4.11 15.84
CA LYS A 357 19.12 -4.12 16.95
C LYS A 357 18.45 -4.18 18.32
N LYS A 358 17.27 -3.57 18.46
CA LYS A 358 16.43 -3.65 19.67
C LYS A 358 15.64 -4.95 19.80
N LYS A 359 15.72 -5.87 18.84
CA LYS A 359 14.92 -7.10 18.78
C LYS A 359 13.42 -6.83 18.79
N ILE A 360 13.00 -5.71 18.20
CA ILE A 360 11.59 -5.42 17.95
C ILE A 360 11.24 -6.04 16.60
N GLU A 361 10.26 -6.95 16.60
CA GLU A 361 9.86 -7.63 15.38
C GLU A 361 8.92 -6.74 14.55
N VAL A 362 9.09 -6.76 13.23
CA VAL A 362 8.31 -5.96 12.28
C VAL A 362 7.68 -6.90 11.27
N ILE A 363 6.35 -6.93 11.19
CA ILE A 363 5.64 -7.55 10.06
C ILE A 363 5.60 -6.50 8.95
N PRO A 364 6.32 -6.71 7.84
CA PRO A 364 6.52 -5.69 6.82
C PRO A 364 5.23 -5.45 6.02
N ASP A 365 5.08 -4.23 5.53
CA ASP A 365 3.93 -3.76 4.76
C ASP A 365 3.58 -4.63 3.55
N ILE A 366 4.59 -5.08 2.79
CA ILE A 366 4.42 -5.98 1.63
C ILE A 366 3.72 -7.30 1.97
N LEU A 367 3.69 -7.68 3.25
CA LEU A 367 2.98 -8.85 3.76
C LEU A 367 1.74 -8.46 4.59
N ALA A 368 1.87 -7.51 5.52
CA ALA A 368 0.80 -7.13 6.43
C ALA A 368 -0.42 -6.53 5.71
N ASN A 369 -0.21 -5.67 4.70
CA ASN A 369 -1.29 -4.97 4.01
C ASN A 369 -1.73 -5.65 2.70
N ALA A 370 -1.31 -6.90 2.50
CA ALA A 370 -1.52 -7.72 1.32
C ALA A 370 -2.97 -8.12 1.02
N GLY A 371 -3.87 -8.01 2.01
CA GLY A 371 -5.22 -8.52 1.82
C GLY A 371 -5.99 -7.81 0.71
N GLY A 372 -5.78 -6.49 0.55
CA GLY A 372 -6.42 -5.72 -0.52
C GLY A 372 -6.06 -6.19 -1.93
N VAL A 373 -4.78 -6.49 -2.19
CA VAL A 373 -4.36 -7.03 -3.51
C VAL A 373 -4.81 -8.48 -3.69
N THR A 374 -4.89 -9.26 -2.61
CA THR A 374 -5.38 -10.65 -2.65
C THR A 374 -6.86 -10.72 -3.01
N VAL A 375 -7.72 -9.89 -2.41
CA VAL A 375 -9.14 -9.80 -2.80
C VAL A 375 -9.30 -9.16 -4.18
N SER A 376 -8.39 -8.25 -4.57
CA SER A 376 -8.34 -7.76 -5.95
C SER A 376 -8.01 -8.87 -6.96
N TYR A 377 -7.20 -9.85 -6.59
CA TYR A 377 -6.95 -11.05 -7.39
C TYR A 377 -8.19 -11.95 -7.45
N PHE A 378 -8.90 -12.15 -6.32
CA PHE A 378 -10.17 -12.87 -6.34
C PHE A 378 -11.19 -12.20 -7.25
N GLU A 379 -11.28 -10.87 -7.24
CA GLU A 379 -12.14 -10.14 -8.17
C GLU A 379 -11.78 -10.44 -9.62
N TRP A 380 -10.49 -10.43 -9.97
CA TRP A 380 -10.04 -10.79 -11.32
C TRP A 380 -10.39 -12.24 -11.68
N LEU A 381 -10.18 -13.18 -10.77
CA LEU A 381 -10.51 -14.60 -10.95
C LEU A 381 -12.02 -14.84 -11.14
N GLN A 382 -12.86 -14.23 -10.30
CA GLN A 382 -14.33 -14.29 -10.41
C GLN A 382 -14.78 -13.69 -11.76
N ASN A 383 -14.18 -12.58 -12.18
CA ASN A 383 -14.48 -11.94 -13.47
C ASN A 383 -14.03 -12.77 -14.69
N LYS A 384 -12.97 -13.59 -14.56
CA LYS A 384 -12.52 -14.51 -15.62
C LYS A 384 -13.35 -15.79 -15.68
N SER A 385 -13.79 -16.30 -14.54
CA SER A 385 -14.51 -17.58 -14.44
C SER A 385 -16.03 -17.42 -14.51
N GLY A 386 -16.57 -16.27 -14.15
CA GLY A 386 -18.01 -16.04 -13.98
C GLY A 386 -18.58 -16.55 -12.65
N ASP A 387 -17.77 -17.19 -11.79
CA ASP A 387 -18.18 -17.68 -10.48
C ASP A 387 -17.94 -16.61 -9.41
N TYR A 388 -19.00 -16.06 -8.79
CA TYR A 388 -18.91 -15.02 -7.77
C TYR A 388 -19.15 -15.58 -6.38
N TRP A 389 -18.27 -15.24 -5.45
CA TRP A 389 -18.23 -15.84 -4.13
C TRP A 389 -19.00 -15.01 -3.09
N ASP A 390 -19.52 -15.70 -2.08
CA ASP A 390 -20.02 -15.05 -0.88
C ASP A 390 -18.88 -14.52 -0.01
N LEU A 391 -19.25 -13.81 1.06
CA LEU A 391 -18.27 -13.13 1.90
C LEU A 391 -17.46 -14.15 2.73
N GLU A 392 -18.11 -15.23 3.16
CA GLU A 392 -17.54 -16.34 3.90
C GLU A 392 -16.40 -17.00 3.11
N LYS A 393 -16.65 -17.40 1.86
CA LYS A 393 -15.64 -18.01 0.98
C LYS A 393 -14.49 -17.06 0.70
N ILE A 394 -14.77 -15.76 0.47
CA ILE A 394 -13.70 -14.75 0.30
C ILE A 394 -12.81 -14.67 1.54
N HIS A 395 -13.38 -14.69 2.74
CA HIS A 395 -12.62 -14.64 3.99
C HIS A 395 -11.79 -15.91 4.22
N GLU A 396 -12.33 -17.08 3.92
CA GLU A 396 -11.61 -18.35 4.03
C GLU A 396 -10.42 -18.41 3.08
N GLU A 397 -10.65 -18.11 1.80
CA GLU A 397 -9.59 -18.07 0.79
C GLU A 397 -8.52 -17.03 1.11
N LEU A 398 -8.94 -15.84 1.59
CA LEU A 398 -8.01 -14.80 2.03
C LEU A 398 -7.13 -15.29 3.18
N LYS A 399 -7.72 -15.94 4.19
CA LYS A 399 -6.98 -16.49 5.34
C LYS A 399 -5.95 -17.52 4.88
N THR A 400 -6.38 -18.49 4.07
CA THR A 400 -5.53 -19.58 3.59
C THR A 400 -4.31 -19.05 2.83
N ARG A 401 -4.52 -18.12 1.89
CA ARG A 401 -3.42 -17.56 1.09
C ARG A 401 -2.47 -16.70 1.91
N ILE A 402 -3.00 -15.80 2.75
CA ILE A 402 -2.18 -14.91 3.58
C ILE A 402 -1.33 -15.71 4.55
N LEU A 403 -1.88 -16.72 5.21
CA LEU A 403 -1.13 -17.55 6.16
C LEU A 403 -0.10 -18.42 5.46
N LYS A 404 -0.38 -18.90 4.23
CA LYS A 404 0.62 -19.61 3.43
C LYS A 404 1.85 -18.73 3.16
N SER A 405 1.64 -17.51 2.66
CA SER A 405 2.74 -16.57 2.41
C SER A 405 3.46 -16.15 3.69
N TYR A 406 2.73 -15.94 4.79
CA TYR A 406 3.35 -15.67 6.09
C TYR A 406 4.27 -16.81 6.55
N ASN A 407 3.81 -18.06 6.44
CA ASN A 407 4.61 -19.22 6.84
C ASN A 407 5.88 -19.38 5.99
N GLU A 408 5.80 -19.11 4.68
CA GLU A 408 6.99 -19.11 3.82
C GLU A 408 8.00 -18.04 4.21
N VAL A 409 7.53 -16.84 4.57
CA VAL A 409 8.39 -15.76 5.07
C VAL A 409 8.99 -16.12 6.44
N GLU A 410 8.22 -16.70 7.37
CA GLU A 410 8.74 -17.21 8.65
C GLU A 410 9.81 -18.30 8.46
N CYS A 411 9.62 -19.19 7.49
CA CYS A 411 10.64 -20.18 7.12
C CYS A 411 11.91 -19.50 6.59
N ALA A 412 11.78 -18.46 5.76
CA ALA A 412 12.90 -17.69 5.25
C ALA A 412 13.65 -16.92 6.37
N VAL A 413 12.93 -16.35 7.35
CA VAL A 413 13.53 -15.73 8.55
C VAL A 413 14.49 -16.72 9.23
N LYS A 414 14.04 -17.96 9.47
CA LYS A 414 14.85 -19.00 10.13
C LYS A 414 16.01 -19.48 9.25
N LYS A 415 15.76 -19.72 7.96
CA LYS A 415 16.75 -20.24 7.00
C LYS A 415 17.90 -19.26 6.76
N TYR A 416 17.58 -18.00 6.53
CA TYR A 416 18.56 -16.96 6.17
C TYR A 416 19.05 -16.16 7.38
N LYS A 417 18.44 -16.34 8.56
CA LYS A 417 18.77 -15.62 9.81
C LYS A 417 18.70 -14.10 9.65
N VAL A 418 17.64 -13.63 8.99
CA VAL A 418 17.37 -12.21 8.72
C VAL A 418 16.03 -11.79 9.32
N ASP A 419 15.77 -10.48 9.39
CA ASP A 419 14.47 -9.96 9.81
C ASP A 419 13.36 -10.27 8.78
N MET A 420 12.10 -10.14 9.19
CA MET A 420 10.95 -10.50 8.37
C MET A 420 10.80 -9.66 7.09
N ARG A 421 11.25 -8.39 7.08
CA ARG A 421 11.24 -7.57 5.86
C ARG A 421 12.23 -8.13 4.85
N SER A 422 13.47 -8.36 5.27
CA SER A 422 14.50 -8.95 4.43
C SER A 422 14.07 -10.34 3.93
N ALA A 423 13.50 -11.17 4.81
CA ALA A 423 12.97 -12.48 4.45
C ALA A 423 11.85 -12.41 3.40
N ALA A 424 10.93 -11.46 3.51
CA ALA A 424 9.89 -11.25 2.51
C ALA A 424 10.48 -10.88 1.15
N TYR A 425 11.45 -9.96 1.09
CA TYR A 425 12.15 -9.66 -0.16
C TYR A 425 12.91 -10.86 -0.72
N ILE A 426 13.53 -11.71 0.12
CA ILE A 426 14.18 -12.96 -0.31
C ILE A 426 13.16 -13.91 -0.95
N VAL A 427 11.98 -14.12 -0.33
CA VAL A 427 10.93 -14.98 -0.89
C VAL A 427 10.45 -14.44 -2.24
N GLY A 428 10.21 -13.13 -2.34
CA GLY A 428 9.75 -12.49 -3.57
C GLY A 428 10.80 -12.51 -4.69
N ALA A 429 12.06 -12.17 -4.36
CA ALA A 429 13.17 -12.16 -5.31
C ALA A 429 13.46 -13.57 -5.85
N ARG A 430 13.43 -14.58 -4.98
CA ARG A 430 13.67 -15.97 -5.37
C ARG A 430 12.65 -16.48 -6.38
N ARG A 431 11.36 -16.21 -6.18
CA ARG A 431 10.32 -16.59 -7.14
C ARG A 431 10.51 -15.94 -8.51
N LEU A 432 10.86 -14.65 -8.49
CA LEU A 432 11.11 -13.89 -9.71
C LEU A 432 12.35 -14.42 -10.43
N SER A 433 13.45 -14.66 -9.71
CA SER A 433 14.68 -15.19 -10.30
C SER A 433 14.50 -16.58 -10.87
N GLU A 434 13.92 -17.52 -10.10
CA GLU A 434 13.61 -18.88 -10.55
C GLU A 434 12.73 -18.85 -11.82
N SER A 435 11.79 -17.90 -11.93
CA SER A 435 10.93 -17.75 -13.11
C SER A 435 11.63 -17.08 -14.31
N ILE A 436 12.52 -16.12 -14.08
CA ILE A 436 13.35 -15.50 -15.14
C ILE A 436 14.28 -16.57 -15.73
N GLU A 437 14.98 -17.32 -14.88
CA GLU A 437 15.89 -18.38 -15.29
C GLU A 437 15.16 -19.48 -16.06
N ALA A 438 13.99 -19.91 -15.59
CA ALA A 438 13.17 -20.93 -16.25
C ALA A 438 12.61 -20.49 -17.62
N ARG A 439 12.43 -19.19 -17.86
CA ARG A 439 12.03 -18.66 -19.19
C ARG A 439 13.20 -18.69 -20.19
N GLY A 440 14.44 -18.78 -19.74
CA GLY A 440 15.63 -18.82 -20.58
C GLY A 440 16.00 -17.47 -21.20
N SER A 441 17.21 -17.42 -21.79
CA SER A 441 17.84 -16.19 -22.30
C SER A 441 17.25 -15.63 -23.60
N ASN A 442 16.30 -16.32 -24.24
CA ASN A 442 15.64 -15.88 -25.47
C ASN A 442 14.51 -14.85 -25.24
N HIS A 443 14.24 -14.49 -23.98
CA HIS A 443 13.28 -13.45 -23.60
C HIS A 443 13.95 -12.17 -23.05
N LEU A 444 15.28 -12.11 -23.10
CA LEU A 444 16.08 -10.89 -22.95
C LEU A 444 16.12 -10.12 -24.27
#